data_AF-A0A365Y2M9-F1
#
_entry.id   AF-A0A365Y2M9-F1
#
_cell.length_a   1.000
_cell.length_b   1.000
_cell.length_c   1.000
_cell.angle_alpha   90.00
_cell.angle_beta   90.00
_cell.angle_gamma   90.00
#
_symmetry.space_group_name_H-M   'P 1'
#
loop_
_entity.id
_entity.type
_entity.pdbx_description
1 polymer ?
#
loop_
_entity_poly.entity_id
_entity_poly.type
_entity_poly.pdbx_seq_one_letter_code
_entity_poly.pdbx_strand_id
1 'polypeptide(L)'
;MRYLFIFIGMMLTGTTVSAQKESFLIVPGVSIGMVSINEPAPQLDVLGKPDGGDAAMMKAWRLWYGRKKDGSLDSAHVLAVFTAMRTQDTQYVKEIRVTSPEFKTAKGMGAGSTMADIRKAYPGLRLQRVYVSGNKSRRIEVYDDKKLGIAFETNQSRSRRPVCSMVVVHTPGEAAGSYLDFHAGFDSMQPQQR
;
A
#
# COMPACT_ATOMS: atom_id res chain seq x y z
N MET A 1 -57.97 -37.24 2.53
CA MET A 1 -56.62 -37.54 3.03
C MET A 1 -55.65 -37.68 1.85
N ARG A 2 -54.94 -36.60 1.49
CA ARG A 2 -53.60 -36.66 0.88
C ARG A 2 -53.08 -35.21 0.74
N TYR A 3 -52.19 -34.84 1.66
CA TYR A 3 -51.54 -33.53 1.70
C TYR A 3 -50.42 -33.49 0.67
N LEU A 4 -50.44 -32.48 -0.21
CA LEU A 4 -49.36 -32.14 -1.12
C LEU A 4 -48.48 -31.10 -0.41
N PHE A 5 -47.34 -31.52 0.12
CA PHE A 5 -46.35 -30.62 0.71
C PHE A 5 -45.53 -29.96 -0.40
N ILE A 6 -45.71 -28.66 -0.58
CA ILE A 6 -44.86 -27.82 -1.42
C ILE A 6 -43.67 -27.37 -0.56
N PHE A 7 -42.48 -27.88 -0.87
CA PHE A 7 -41.20 -27.34 -0.35
C PHE A 7 -40.84 -26.07 -1.12
N ILE A 8 -41.00 -24.91 -0.49
CA ILE A 8 -40.48 -23.63 -1.00
C ILE A 8 -39.14 -23.32 -0.31
N GLY A 9 -38.14 -23.01 -1.14
CA GLY A 9 -37.25 -21.88 -0.86
C GLY A 9 -35.92 -22.20 -0.20
N MET A 10 -35.04 -22.85 -0.94
CA MET A 10 -33.60 -22.92 -0.69
C MET A 10 -32.93 -21.54 -0.96
N MET A 11 -32.09 -21.13 0.00
CA MET A 11 -30.93 -20.22 -0.10
C MET A 11 -31.09 -18.78 -0.64
N LEU A 12 -30.88 -17.81 0.25
CA LEU A 12 -30.14 -16.58 -0.06
C LEU A 12 -28.98 -16.40 0.94
N THR A 13 -27.80 -16.88 0.59
CA THR A 13 -26.54 -16.47 1.23
C THR A 13 -25.50 -16.30 0.14
N GLY A 14 -25.32 -15.07 -0.36
CA GLY A 14 -24.31 -14.85 -1.40
C GLY A 14 -24.22 -13.43 -1.93
N THR A 15 -23.89 -12.44 -1.10
CA THR A 15 -23.46 -11.12 -1.61
C THR A 15 -22.26 -10.50 -0.89
N THR A 16 -21.72 -11.10 0.18
CA THR A 16 -20.63 -10.45 0.95
C THR A 16 -19.24 -10.53 0.30
N VAL A 17 -19.03 -11.40 -0.69
CA VAL A 17 -17.69 -11.64 -1.27
C VAL A 17 -17.23 -10.52 -2.21
N SER A 18 -18.14 -9.78 -2.85
CA SER A 18 -17.75 -8.73 -3.82
C SER A 18 -17.21 -7.46 -3.15
N ALA A 19 -17.86 -6.98 -2.08
CA ALA A 19 -17.46 -5.75 -1.39
C ALA A 19 -16.11 -5.89 -0.66
N GLN A 20 -15.84 -7.08 -0.09
CA GLN A 20 -14.55 -7.38 0.55
C GLN A 20 -13.40 -7.45 -0.46
N LYS A 21 -13.67 -7.75 -1.74
CA LYS A 21 -12.62 -7.81 -2.78
C LYS A 21 -12.14 -6.42 -3.18
N GLU A 22 -13.01 -5.40 -3.11
CA GLU A 22 -12.64 -4.01 -3.40
C GLU A 22 -11.79 -3.38 -2.29
N SER A 23 -12.02 -3.75 -1.02
CA SER A 23 -11.26 -3.19 0.12
C SER A 23 -9.77 -3.54 0.10
N PHE A 24 -9.35 -4.54 -0.68
CA PHE A 24 -7.95 -4.95 -0.83
C PHE A 24 -7.38 -4.71 -2.24
N LEU A 25 -8.09 -3.94 -3.08
CA LEU A 25 -7.63 -3.65 -4.43
C LEU A 25 -6.61 -2.50 -4.44
N ILE A 26 -5.53 -2.69 -5.18
CA ILE A 26 -4.56 -1.63 -5.51
C ILE A 26 -4.85 -1.16 -6.94
N VAL A 27 -5.18 0.12 -7.10
CA VAL A 27 -5.38 0.75 -8.41
C VAL A 27 -4.25 1.76 -8.63
N PRO A 28 -3.28 1.47 -9.53
CA PRO A 28 -2.17 2.37 -9.83
C PRO A 28 -2.65 3.80 -10.10
N GLY A 29 -2.02 4.79 -9.47
CA GLY A 29 -2.35 6.20 -9.65
C GLY A 29 -3.65 6.68 -9.00
N VAL A 30 -4.44 5.77 -8.42
CA VAL A 30 -5.81 6.06 -8.00
C VAL A 30 -6.05 5.73 -6.54
N SER A 31 -5.86 4.49 -6.09
CA SER A 31 -6.24 4.09 -4.73
C SER A 31 -5.54 2.83 -4.21
N ILE A 32 -5.61 2.64 -2.89
CA ILE A 32 -5.37 1.37 -2.21
C ILE A 32 -6.53 1.16 -1.24
N GLY A 33 -7.34 0.13 -1.51
CA GLY A 33 -8.55 -0.15 -0.74
C GLY A 33 -9.47 1.07 -0.73
N MET A 34 -9.82 1.53 0.46
CA MET A 34 -10.76 2.64 0.68
C MET A 34 -10.13 4.04 0.55
N VAL A 35 -8.81 4.14 0.40
CA VAL A 35 -8.11 5.43 0.32
C VAL A 35 -7.80 5.77 -1.12
N SER A 36 -8.17 6.98 -1.54
CA SER A 36 -7.91 7.48 -2.90
C SER A 36 -6.90 8.62 -2.92
N ILE A 37 -6.06 8.63 -3.95
CA ILE A 37 -5.21 9.77 -4.30
C ILE A 37 -6.10 11.00 -4.55
N ASN A 38 -5.65 12.15 -4.06
CA ASN A 38 -6.37 13.42 -4.12
C ASN A 38 -7.69 13.46 -3.34
N GLU A 39 -7.98 12.51 -2.44
CA GLU A 39 -9.05 12.72 -1.47
C GLU A 39 -8.59 13.70 -0.37
N PRO A 40 -9.50 14.52 0.18
CA PRO A 40 -9.17 15.40 1.29
C PRO A 40 -9.02 14.58 2.59
N ALA A 41 -8.09 14.99 3.45
CA ALA A 41 -7.72 14.25 4.66
C ALA A 41 -8.89 13.86 5.59
N PRO A 42 -9.99 14.63 5.73
CA PRO A 42 -11.16 14.20 6.50
C PRO A 42 -11.81 12.90 5.99
N GLN A 43 -11.65 12.51 4.72
CA GLN A 43 -12.18 11.24 4.21
C GLN A 43 -11.46 10.02 4.80
N LEU A 44 -10.26 10.21 5.37
CA LEU A 44 -9.51 9.15 6.04
C LEU A 44 -10.15 8.69 7.36
N ASP A 45 -11.13 9.44 7.89
CA ASP A 45 -11.83 9.09 9.13
C ASP A 45 -12.56 7.73 9.02
N VAL A 46 -12.85 7.27 7.79
CA VAL A 46 -13.40 5.95 7.51
C VAL A 46 -12.49 4.80 7.99
N LEU A 47 -11.17 5.05 8.09
CA LEU A 47 -10.19 4.10 8.61
C LEU A 47 -10.12 4.10 10.14
N GLY A 48 -10.82 5.02 10.80
CA GLY A 48 -10.67 5.30 12.22
C GLY A 48 -9.38 6.02 12.56
N LYS A 49 -9.12 6.18 13.87
CA LYS A 49 -7.95 6.91 14.37
C LYS A 49 -6.65 6.21 13.93
N PRO A 50 -5.66 6.94 13.36
CA PRO A 50 -4.36 6.38 13.06
C PRO A 50 -3.62 5.99 14.35
N ASP A 51 -2.85 4.92 14.27
CA ASP A 51 -2.01 4.40 15.34
C ASP A 51 -0.75 5.23 15.57
N GLY A 52 -0.27 5.88 14.51
CA GLY A 52 0.91 6.72 14.55
C GLY A 52 0.90 7.74 13.41
N GLY A 53 1.83 8.66 13.47
CA GLY A 53 1.94 9.71 12.48
C GLY A 53 2.95 10.76 12.88
N ASP A 54 3.31 11.57 11.90
CA ASP A 54 4.04 12.81 12.10
C ASP A 54 3.41 13.88 11.21
N ALA A 55 3.26 15.09 11.73
CA ALA A 55 2.68 16.21 11.00
C ALA A 55 3.59 17.42 11.17
N ALA A 56 4.21 17.82 10.07
CA ALA A 56 5.17 18.91 10.05
C ALA A 56 5.13 19.63 8.70
N MET A 57 5.41 20.93 8.71
CA MET A 57 5.57 21.76 7.51
C MET A 57 4.47 21.55 6.46
N MET A 58 3.19 21.64 6.88
CA MET A 58 2.03 21.52 5.99
C MET A 58 1.86 20.14 5.32
N LYS A 59 2.49 19.11 5.90
CA LYS A 59 2.43 17.71 5.47
C LYS A 59 2.11 16.81 6.67
N ALA A 60 1.60 15.62 6.39
CA ALA A 60 1.39 14.62 7.44
C ALA A 60 1.51 13.19 6.92
N TRP A 61 2.13 12.34 7.73
CA TRP A 61 1.99 10.89 7.68
C TRP A 61 0.95 10.44 8.69
N ARG A 62 0.08 9.53 8.27
CA ARG A 62 -0.85 8.79 9.12
C ARG A 62 -0.64 7.31 8.89
N LEU A 63 -0.52 6.54 9.96
CA LEU A 63 -0.19 5.13 9.92
C LEU A 63 -1.26 4.33 10.65
N TRP A 64 -1.73 3.27 10.01
CA TRP A 64 -2.60 2.26 10.59
C TRP A 64 -1.89 0.91 10.50
N TYR A 65 -1.74 0.24 11.63
CA TYR A 65 -1.13 -1.08 11.68
C TYR A 65 -2.19 -2.17 11.77
N GLY A 66 -1.87 -3.32 11.20
CA GLY A 66 -2.59 -4.56 11.46
C GLY A 66 -2.54 -4.93 12.94
N ARG A 67 -3.36 -5.91 13.31
CA ARG A 67 -3.38 -6.47 14.67
C ARG A 67 -2.99 -7.94 14.62
N LYS A 68 -2.19 -8.36 15.59
CA LYS A 68 -1.92 -9.78 15.85
C LYS A 68 -3.11 -10.41 16.57
N LYS A 69 -3.10 -11.74 16.72
CA LYS A 69 -4.17 -12.49 17.40
C LYS A 69 -4.39 -12.06 18.85
N ASP A 70 -3.35 -11.57 19.51
CA ASP A 70 -3.40 -11.05 20.88
C ASP A 70 -3.85 -9.58 20.97
N GLY A 71 -4.22 -8.96 19.84
CA GLY A 71 -4.64 -7.56 19.74
C GLY A 71 -3.49 -6.54 19.69
N SER A 72 -2.24 -6.97 19.85
CA SER A 72 -1.09 -6.07 19.75
C SER A 72 -0.85 -5.59 18.30
N LEU A 73 -0.16 -4.46 18.15
CA LEU A 73 0.20 -3.91 16.84
C LEU A 73 1.08 -4.88 16.05
N ASP A 74 0.74 -5.05 14.77
CA ASP A 74 1.56 -5.77 13.79
C ASP A 74 2.30 -4.79 12.89
N SER A 75 3.53 -4.46 13.26
CA SER A 75 4.38 -3.53 12.51
C SER A 75 4.79 -4.05 11.13
N ALA A 76 4.60 -5.35 10.84
CA ALA A 76 4.86 -5.90 9.51
C ALA A 76 3.76 -5.53 8.49
N HIS A 77 2.55 -5.22 8.97
CA HIS A 77 1.39 -4.89 8.14
C HIS A 77 0.95 -3.46 8.44
N VAL A 78 1.34 -2.51 7.58
CA VAL A 78 1.03 -1.10 7.73
C VAL A 78 0.36 -0.57 6.47
N LEU A 79 -0.64 0.29 6.68
CA LEU A 79 -1.13 1.27 5.72
C LEU A 79 -0.61 2.63 6.15
N ALA A 80 0.19 3.27 5.30
CA ALA A 80 0.71 4.61 5.55
C ALA A 80 0.19 5.58 4.48
N VAL A 81 -0.43 6.67 4.90
CA VAL A 81 -1.00 7.68 4.01
C VAL A 81 -0.27 8.99 4.22
N PHE A 82 0.28 9.52 3.14
CA PHE A 82 0.90 10.83 3.12
C PHE A 82 -0.04 11.86 2.50
N THR A 83 -0.20 12.98 3.21
CA THR A 83 -1.02 14.10 2.77
C THR A 83 -0.23 15.40 2.79
N ALA A 84 -0.54 16.30 1.87
CA ALA A 84 0.04 17.64 1.83
C ALA A 84 -1.06 18.70 1.62
N MET A 85 -0.85 19.89 2.19
CA MET A 85 -1.75 21.02 2.00
C MET A 85 -1.87 21.37 0.52
N ARG A 86 -3.10 21.55 0.07
CA ARG A 86 -3.44 22.07 -1.27
C ARG A 86 -4.24 23.35 -1.19
N THR A 87 -5.14 23.43 -0.21
CA THR A 87 -5.86 24.66 0.15
C THR A 87 -5.29 25.21 1.45
N GLN A 88 -5.83 26.33 1.93
CA GLN A 88 -5.41 26.96 3.18
C GLN A 88 -5.67 26.10 4.43
N ASP A 89 -6.65 25.21 4.39
CA ASP A 89 -7.13 24.43 5.53
C ASP A 89 -7.16 22.90 5.29
N THR A 90 -6.96 22.45 4.05
CA THR A 90 -7.19 21.05 3.68
C THR A 90 -5.94 20.42 3.07
N GLN A 91 -5.49 19.35 3.72
CA GLN A 91 -4.50 18.42 3.18
C GLN A 91 -5.20 17.41 2.28
N TYR A 92 -4.50 16.99 1.22
CA TYR A 92 -4.98 15.99 0.28
C TYR A 92 -4.00 14.82 0.23
N VAL A 93 -4.52 13.62 0.02
CA VAL A 93 -3.73 12.42 -0.17
C VAL A 93 -2.87 12.56 -1.43
N LYS A 94 -1.56 12.36 -1.26
CA LYS A 94 -0.59 12.42 -2.35
C LYS A 94 0.07 11.07 -2.61
N GLU A 95 0.13 10.24 -1.58
CA GLU A 95 0.77 8.94 -1.64
C GLU A 95 0.17 7.99 -0.59
N ILE A 96 0.02 6.72 -0.96
CA ILE A 96 -0.51 5.65 -0.12
C ILE A 96 0.47 4.47 -0.21
N ARG A 97 0.89 3.95 0.94
CA ARG A 97 1.82 2.82 1.03
C ARG A 97 1.19 1.67 1.79
N VAL A 98 1.41 0.44 1.33
CA VAL A 98 0.93 -0.76 2.03
C VAL A 98 1.96 -1.89 2.01
N THR A 99 2.11 -2.59 3.14
CA THR A 99 2.99 -3.76 3.27
C THR A 99 2.23 -5.08 3.41
N SER A 100 0.92 -5.03 3.72
CA SER A 100 0.12 -6.25 3.85
C SER A 100 0.02 -7.02 2.52
N PRO A 101 0.24 -8.35 2.53
CA PRO A 101 0.13 -9.18 1.34
C PRO A 101 -1.31 -9.35 0.84
N GLU A 102 -2.32 -8.96 1.63
CA GLU A 102 -3.73 -9.03 1.23
C GLU A 102 -4.05 -8.07 0.08
N PHE A 103 -3.37 -6.93 0.03
CA PHE A 103 -3.58 -5.93 -1.01
C PHE A 103 -2.90 -6.33 -2.32
N LYS A 104 -3.70 -6.36 -3.40
CA LYS A 104 -3.24 -6.76 -4.74
C LYS A 104 -3.78 -5.84 -5.81
N THR A 105 -2.98 -5.61 -6.83
CA THR A 105 -3.44 -5.00 -8.08
C THR A 105 -4.36 -5.94 -8.84
N ALA A 106 -5.11 -5.44 -9.83
CA ALA A 106 -5.90 -6.29 -10.73
C ALA A 106 -5.06 -7.35 -11.47
N LYS A 107 -3.74 -7.12 -11.59
CA LYS A 107 -2.76 -8.07 -12.16
C LYS A 107 -2.21 -9.06 -11.12
N GLY A 108 -2.72 -9.04 -9.89
CA GLY A 108 -2.29 -9.92 -8.79
C GLY A 108 -0.95 -9.52 -8.14
N MET A 109 -0.40 -8.35 -8.45
CA MET A 109 0.87 -7.88 -7.88
C MET A 109 0.66 -7.15 -6.56
N GLY A 110 1.52 -7.41 -5.57
CA GLY A 110 1.58 -6.67 -4.31
C GLY A 110 2.75 -7.12 -3.43
N ALA A 111 2.69 -6.86 -2.12
CA ALA A 111 3.68 -7.38 -1.19
C ALA A 111 3.76 -8.92 -1.27
N GLY A 112 4.98 -9.46 -1.25
CA GLY A 112 5.29 -10.88 -1.48
C GLY A 112 5.47 -11.29 -2.94
N SER A 113 5.04 -10.47 -3.92
CA SER A 113 5.26 -10.77 -5.34
C SER A 113 6.76 -10.70 -5.70
N THR A 114 7.19 -11.53 -6.65
CA THR A 114 8.58 -11.49 -7.14
C THR A 114 8.79 -10.31 -8.08
N MET A 115 10.02 -9.77 -8.13
CA MET A 115 10.33 -8.71 -9.08
C MET A 115 10.26 -9.14 -10.55
N ALA A 116 10.40 -10.43 -10.85
CA ALA A 116 10.22 -10.94 -12.20
C ALA A 116 8.76 -10.79 -12.65
N ASP A 117 7.81 -11.19 -11.81
CA ASP A 117 6.38 -11.08 -12.09
C ASP A 117 5.94 -9.61 -12.16
N ILE A 118 6.43 -8.78 -11.23
CA ILE A 118 6.14 -7.35 -11.21
C ILE A 118 6.60 -6.67 -12.50
N ARG A 119 7.82 -6.94 -12.98
CA ARG A 119 8.32 -6.36 -14.23
C ARG A 119 7.53 -6.83 -15.45
N LYS A 120 7.07 -8.08 -15.44
CA LYS A 120 6.20 -8.61 -16.51
C LYS A 120 4.85 -7.89 -16.50
N ALA A 121 4.28 -7.64 -15.33
CA ALA A 121 3.01 -6.92 -15.19
C ALA A 121 3.13 -5.41 -15.47
N TYR A 122 4.29 -4.82 -15.19
CA TYR A 122 4.56 -3.37 -15.28
C TYR A 122 5.90 -3.10 -16.00
N PRO A 123 5.94 -3.21 -17.34
CA PRO A 123 7.17 -3.04 -18.12
C PRO A 123 7.73 -1.59 -18.10
N GLY A 124 6.92 -0.62 -17.65
CA GLY A 124 7.34 0.78 -17.46
C GLY A 124 8.17 1.03 -16.21
N LEU A 125 8.27 0.07 -15.28
CA LEU A 125 9.03 0.22 -14.03
C LEU A 125 10.51 0.53 -14.28
N ARG A 126 11.04 1.50 -13.53
CA ARG A 126 12.46 1.88 -13.53
C ARG A 126 12.99 1.94 -12.11
N LEU A 127 14.24 1.52 -11.90
CA LEU A 127 14.93 1.67 -10.62
C LEU A 127 15.18 3.16 -10.36
N GLN A 128 14.51 3.73 -9.36
CA GLN A 128 14.66 5.13 -8.97
C GLN A 128 15.66 5.29 -7.83
N ARG A 129 15.49 4.53 -6.76
CA ARG A 129 16.29 4.69 -5.52
C ARG A 129 16.79 3.37 -4.99
N VAL A 130 17.89 3.47 -4.26
CA VAL A 130 18.54 2.37 -3.59
C VAL A 130 18.92 2.83 -2.19
N TYR A 131 18.59 2.03 -1.19
CA TYR A 131 18.94 2.23 0.21
C TYR A 131 19.76 1.04 0.68
N VAL A 132 20.79 1.30 1.48
CA VAL A 132 21.64 0.25 2.06
C VAL A 132 21.81 0.49 3.57
N SER A 133 21.85 -0.59 4.34
CA SER A 133 22.21 -0.49 5.76
C SER A 133 23.69 -0.11 5.91
N GLY A 134 24.09 0.48 7.04
CA GLY A 134 25.49 0.86 7.28
C GLY A 134 26.49 -0.29 7.15
N ASN A 135 26.10 -1.50 7.55
CA ASN A 135 26.89 -2.74 7.37
C ASN A 135 26.67 -3.43 6.01
N LYS A 136 25.91 -2.82 5.09
CA LYS A 136 25.59 -3.31 3.73
C LYS A 136 24.94 -4.70 3.70
N SER A 137 24.35 -5.17 4.79
CA SER A 137 23.67 -6.48 4.87
C SER A 137 22.25 -6.45 4.30
N ARG A 138 21.62 -5.27 4.31
CA ARG A 138 20.29 -5.03 3.75
C ARG A 138 20.37 -4.03 2.62
N ARG A 139 19.64 -4.31 1.55
CA ARG A 139 19.51 -3.44 0.39
C ARG A 139 18.03 -3.35 0.01
N ILE A 140 17.59 -2.12 -0.23
CA ILE A 140 16.23 -1.86 -0.67
C ILE A 140 16.27 -1.05 -1.94
N GLU A 141 15.49 -1.50 -2.91
CA GLU A 141 15.40 -0.89 -4.22
C GLU A 141 13.97 -0.44 -4.45
N VAL A 142 13.82 0.79 -4.89
CA VAL A 142 12.52 1.38 -5.22
C VAL A 142 12.39 1.44 -6.74
N TYR A 143 11.45 0.66 -7.25
CA TYR A 143 11.09 0.61 -8.66
C TYR A 143 9.80 1.39 -8.88
N ASP A 144 9.80 2.35 -9.79
CA ASP A 144 8.68 3.27 -10.00
C ASP A 144 8.27 3.29 -11.48
N ASP A 145 6.97 3.19 -11.72
CA ASP A 145 6.31 3.52 -12.97
C ASP A 145 5.54 4.84 -12.77
N LYS A 146 6.27 5.95 -12.94
CA LYS A 146 5.75 7.31 -12.73
C LYS A 146 4.51 7.59 -13.52
N LYS A 147 4.42 7.04 -14.74
CA LYS A 147 3.27 7.27 -15.63
C LYS A 147 2.01 6.62 -15.07
N LEU A 148 2.14 5.44 -14.47
CA LEU A 148 1.02 4.73 -13.87
C LEU A 148 0.74 5.13 -12.42
N GLY A 149 1.67 5.82 -11.75
CA GLY A 149 1.50 6.22 -10.36
C GLY A 149 1.61 5.04 -9.39
N ILE A 150 2.55 4.12 -9.65
CA ILE A 150 2.79 2.96 -8.80
C ILE A 150 4.28 2.66 -8.69
N ALA A 151 4.71 2.36 -7.47
CA ALA A 151 6.04 1.88 -7.17
C ALA A 151 6.03 0.63 -6.27
N PHE A 152 7.14 -0.11 -6.33
CA PHE A 152 7.38 -1.31 -5.54
C PHE A 152 8.74 -1.19 -4.87
N GLU A 153 8.76 -1.37 -3.55
CA GLU A 153 10.00 -1.49 -2.79
C GLU A 153 10.33 -2.97 -2.61
N THR A 154 11.60 -3.32 -2.80
CA THR A 154 12.07 -4.69 -2.60
C THR A 154 12.93 -4.78 -1.37
N ASN A 155 12.70 -5.80 -0.55
CA ASN A 155 13.67 -6.16 0.47
C ASN A 155 14.60 -7.24 -0.08
N GLN A 156 15.87 -6.89 -0.32
CA GLN A 156 16.89 -7.82 -0.77
C GLN A 156 17.83 -8.17 0.38
N SER A 157 17.87 -9.44 0.73
CA SER A 157 18.99 -10.05 1.45
C SER A 157 19.95 -10.67 0.44
N ARG A 158 21.27 -10.60 0.73
CA ARG A 158 22.37 -11.06 -0.17
C ARG A 158 22.16 -12.44 -0.80
N SER A 159 21.37 -13.32 -0.18
CA SER A 159 21.21 -14.72 -0.61
C SER A 159 19.80 -15.07 -1.11
N ARG A 160 18.92 -14.08 -1.34
CA ARG A 160 17.52 -14.34 -1.75
C ARG A 160 17.12 -13.54 -2.98
N ARG A 161 16.18 -14.11 -3.75
CA ARG A 161 15.49 -13.40 -4.82
C ARG A 161 14.77 -12.17 -4.24
N PRO A 162 14.86 -10.99 -4.87
CA PRO A 162 14.17 -9.81 -4.38
C PRO A 162 12.66 -9.99 -4.51
N VAL A 163 11.98 -9.82 -3.38
CA VAL A 163 10.52 -9.82 -3.26
C VAL A 163 10.05 -8.43 -2.87
N CYS A 164 8.87 -8.07 -3.35
CA CYS A 164 8.23 -6.82 -2.97
C CYS A 164 7.90 -6.84 -1.47
N SER A 165 8.36 -5.84 -0.73
CA SER A 165 8.03 -5.62 0.67
C SER A 165 6.97 -4.54 0.86
N MET A 166 6.82 -3.62 -0.09
CA MET A 166 5.87 -2.51 -0.02
C MET A 166 5.41 -2.10 -1.41
N VAL A 167 4.13 -1.80 -1.54
CA VAL A 167 3.57 -1.14 -2.72
C VAL A 167 3.25 0.30 -2.36
N VAL A 168 3.55 1.21 -3.29
CA VAL A 168 3.25 2.63 -3.17
C VAL A 168 2.37 3.03 -4.35
N VAL A 169 1.22 3.62 -4.07
CA VAL A 169 0.40 4.33 -5.06
C VAL A 169 0.57 5.81 -4.82
N HIS A 170 0.84 6.56 -5.88
CA HIS A 170 1.03 8.02 -5.83
C HIS A 170 0.36 8.67 -7.03
N THR A 171 0.27 10.00 -7.00
CA THR A 171 -0.26 10.76 -8.13
C THR A 171 0.56 10.48 -9.40
N PRO A 172 -0.09 10.13 -10.54
CA PRO A 172 0.60 9.93 -11.81
C PRO A 172 1.40 11.15 -12.26
N GLY A 173 2.60 10.92 -12.80
CA GLY A 173 3.54 11.95 -13.24
C GLY A 173 4.48 12.46 -12.14
N GLU A 174 4.12 12.29 -10.88
CA GLU A 174 4.99 12.55 -9.73
C GLU A 174 5.78 11.27 -9.39
N ALA A 175 6.94 11.37 -8.74
CA ALA A 175 7.73 10.18 -8.38
C ALA A 175 7.34 9.65 -7.00
N ALA A 176 7.41 8.32 -6.80
CA ALA A 176 7.30 7.75 -5.46
C ALA A 176 8.42 8.30 -4.55
N GLY A 177 8.06 8.74 -3.34
CA GLY A 177 9.02 9.34 -2.40
C GLY A 177 9.40 10.79 -2.72
N SER A 178 8.69 11.48 -3.61
CA SER A 178 8.90 12.92 -3.86
C SER A 178 8.65 13.79 -2.63
N TYR A 179 7.93 13.25 -1.63
CA TYR A 179 7.38 14.06 -0.54
C TYR A 179 8.09 13.89 0.79
N LEU A 180 8.29 12.64 1.22
CA LEU A 180 9.03 12.19 2.41
C LEU A 180 9.37 10.69 2.25
N ASP A 181 10.59 10.28 2.59
CA ASP A 181 11.00 8.88 2.56
C ASP A 181 10.53 8.17 3.85
N PHE A 182 9.36 7.52 3.82
CA PHE A 182 8.88 6.66 4.91
C PHE A 182 8.99 5.18 4.53
N HIS A 183 9.81 4.43 5.24
CA HIS A 183 10.04 3.05 4.89
C HIS A 183 9.97 2.13 6.11
N ALA A 184 9.01 1.21 6.11
CA ALA A 184 8.77 0.32 7.25
C ALA A 184 9.98 -0.59 7.52
N GLY A 185 10.61 -0.45 8.69
CA GLY A 185 11.78 -1.24 9.12
C GLY A 185 13.13 -0.77 8.56
N PHE A 186 13.25 0.50 8.13
CA PHE A 186 14.46 1.07 7.52
C PHE A 186 15.29 1.92 8.49
N ASP A 187 15.05 1.77 9.80
CA ASP A 187 15.86 2.43 10.81
C ASP A 187 17.35 2.19 10.50
N SER A 188 18.11 3.27 10.31
CA SER A 188 19.54 3.25 9.98
C SER A 188 19.95 2.85 8.55
N MET A 189 19.06 2.94 7.55
CA MET A 189 19.43 2.82 6.14
C MET A 189 19.75 4.18 5.52
N GLN A 190 20.76 4.23 4.65
CA GLN A 190 21.20 5.45 3.97
C GLN A 190 20.92 5.36 2.47
N PRO A 191 20.44 6.44 1.83
CA PRO A 191 20.30 6.48 0.38
C PRO A 191 21.69 6.32 -0.27
N GLN A 192 21.81 5.38 -1.19
CA GLN A 192 23.02 5.21 -1.97
C GLN A 192 23.01 6.23 -3.11
N GLN A 193 23.86 7.25 -3.02
CA GLN A 193 24.10 8.18 -4.13
C GLN A 193 24.66 7.39 -5.32
N ARG A 194 24.15 7.67 -6.53
CA ARG A 194 24.68 7.13 -7.78
C ARG A 194 25.85 7.98 -8.26
#